data_AF-A0A9E2MH05-F1
#
_entry.id   AF-A0A9E2MH05-F1
#
_cell.length_a   1.000
_cell.length_b   1.000
_cell.length_c   1.000
_cell.angle_alpha   90.00
_cell.angle_beta   90.00
_cell.angle_gamma   90.00
#
_symmetry.space_group_name_H-M   'P 1'
#
loop_
_entity.id
_entity.type
_entity.pdbx_description
1 polymer ?
#
loop_
_entity_poly.entity_id
_entity_poly.type
_entity_poly.pdbx_seq_one_letter_code
_entity_poly.pdbx_strand_id
1 'polypeptide(L)'
;MPDIENEISTPEENAIPAEMPAMIEEPETAAPPIEETATDVKEESRARRFFRKVLRWTAGLLIVFGLGFTVAIFTLYQPTLQRVEQGKSELAQANEQIENLDGQITNMEGEIESLQALEDQNLELIAAQKGLSLHVSILNARLDVANALLSLSEEDDAQARIILDKTAETLDTIKDLLEPDQREVVTAMQQRLELVLAEMENDSYAAQSDLDVLATSLLQLEDALFGGP
;
A
#
# COMPACT_ATOMS: atom_id res chain seq x y z
N MET A 1 26.53 -7.99 -2.72
CA MET A 1 27.70 -8.46 -3.48
C MET A 1 27.29 -9.77 -4.15
N PRO A 2 27.11 -9.74 -5.46
CA PRO A 2 28.24 -9.91 -6.39
C PRO A 2 28.35 -8.77 -7.41
N ASP A 3 29.40 -8.91 -8.22
CA ASP A 3 30.19 -7.88 -8.85
C ASP A 3 29.68 -7.32 -10.18
N ILE A 4 30.29 -6.18 -10.50
CA ILE A 4 30.10 -5.27 -11.64
C ILE A 4 30.96 -5.76 -12.82
N GLU A 5 30.39 -5.83 -14.02
CA GLU A 5 31.09 -5.81 -15.33
C GLU A 5 30.03 -5.36 -16.36
N ASN A 6 29.94 -4.12 -16.83
CA ASN A 6 30.86 -3.25 -17.58
C ASN A 6 31.11 -3.70 -19.03
N GLU A 7 30.24 -3.28 -19.96
CA GLU A 7 30.59 -3.14 -21.38
C GLU A 7 30.08 -1.80 -21.92
N ILE A 8 30.97 -0.81 -21.91
CA ILE A 8 30.89 0.40 -22.72
C ILE A 8 31.46 0.04 -24.09
N SER A 9 30.65 0.16 -25.14
CA SER A 9 31.12 -0.03 -26.53
C SER A 9 30.79 1.20 -27.38
N THR A 10 31.82 1.99 -27.65
CA THR A 10 32.01 2.91 -28.78
C THR A 10 33.52 3.12 -28.84
N PRO A 11 34.20 3.12 -30.00
CA PRO A 11 33.97 4.12 -31.05
C PRO A 11 34.22 3.64 -32.50
N GLU A 12 33.73 4.38 -33.51
CA GLU A 12 34.39 4.37 -34.82
C GLU A 12 34.54 5.81 -35.36
N GLU A 13 35.73 6.30 -35.06
CA GLU A 13 36.45 7.45 -35.58
C GLU A 13 36.87 7.16 -37.03
N ASN A 14 36.52 8.03 -37.97
CA ASN A 14 37.10 7.98 -39.30
C ASN A 14 37.50 9.37 -39.75
N ALA A 15 38.81 9.56 -39.90
CA ALA A 15 39.42 10.82 -40.25
C ALA A 15 40.64 10.59 -41.18
N ILE A 16 40.81 11.58 -42.09
CA ILE A 16 42.04 12.04 -42.78
C ILE A 16 42.45 11.14 -43.99
N PRO A 17 42.95 11.66 -45.16
CA PRO A 17 43.85 12.80 -45.21
C PRO A 17 43.82 13.84 -46.36
N ALA A 18 44.51 14.94 -46.01
CA ALA A 18 44.81 16.16 -46.75
C ALA A 18 45.89 16.00 -47.82
N GLU A 19 45.91 16.92 -48.80
CA GLU A 19 47.14 17.41 -49.46
C GLU A 19 46.90 18.78 -50.14
N MET A 20 47.65 19.79 -49.68
CA MET A 20 48.03 21.01 -50.43
C MET A 20 49.36 20.71 -51.19
N PRO A 21 49.98 21.54 -52.08
CA PRO A 21 49.99 23.01 -52.09
C PRO A 21 50.23 23.79 -53.43
N ALA A 22 50.03 25.12 -53.32
CA ALA A 22 50.73 26.29 -53.88
C ALA A 22 51.60 26.23 -55.17
N MET A 23 51.41 27.18 -56.09
CA MET A 23 52.29 28.36 -56.35
C MET A 23 51.81 29.13 -57.61
N ILE A 24 51.52 30.44 -57.55
CA ILE A 24 52.37 31.62 -57.88
C ILE A 24 52.94 31.60 -59.32
N GLU A 25 52.53 32.55 -60.18
CA GLU A 25 53.39 33.58 -60.81
C GLU A 25 52.71 34.28 -62.01
N GLU A 26 52.53 35.60 -61.85
CA GLU A 26 52.54 36.65 -62.87
C GLU A 26 54.03 37.08 -63.01
N PRO A 27 54.61 37.33 -64.21
CA PRO A 27 54.48 38.67 -64.82
C PRO A 27 54.67 38.81 -66.35
N GLU A 28 54.20 39.98 -66.82
CA GLU A 28 54.79 40.90 -67.81
C GLU A 28 55.23 40.50 -69.24
N THR A 29 54.51 41.13 -70.18
CA THR A 29 55.04 42.11 -71.17
C THR A 29 55.86 41.60 -72.36
N ALA A 30 55.26 41.64 -73.56
CA ALA A 30 55.63 42.56 -74.66
C ALA A 30 54.90 42.20 -75.97
N ALA A 31 54.19 43.17 -76.53
CA ALA A 31 53.62 43.17 -77.89
C ALA A 31 54.68 43.66 -78.92
N PRO A 32 54.37 43.96 -80.21
CA PRO A 32 53.30 43.56 -81.18
C PRO A 32 54.00 43.06 -82.51
N PRO A 33 53.49 43.14 -83.79
CA PRO A 33 52.23 43.67 -84.34
C PRO A 33 51.57 42.91 -85.54
N ILE A 34 50.47 43.51 -86.04
CA ILE A 34 49.74 43.40 -87.36
C ILE A 34 48.94 42.08 -87.62
N GLU A 35 47.72 42.03 -88.17
CA GLU A 35 46.95 42.93 -89.05
C GLU A 35 45.44 42.55 -89.08
N GLU A 36 44.62 43.54 -89.45
CA GLU A 36 43.16 43.65 -89.69
C GLU A 36 42.28 42.41 -89.97
N THR A 37 41.05 42.38 -89.45
CA THR A 37 39.81 42.70 -90.22
C THR A 37 38.49 42.42 -89.46
N ALA A 38 37.52 43.33 -89.68
CA ALA A 38 36.07 43.13 -89.68
C ALA A 38 35.30 42.85 -88.37
N THR A 39 34.81 43.95 -87.78
CA THR A 39 33.41 44.23 -87.41
C THR A 39 32.41 43.06 -87.32
N ASP A 40 31.81 42.84 -86.14
CA ASP A 40 30.34 42.74 -86.02
C ASP A 40 29.87 43.04 -84.59
N VAL A 41 29.20 44.19 -84.40
CA VAL A 41 28.50 44.56 -83.18
C VAL A 41 27.17 43.82 -83.21
N LYS A 42 27.09 42.66 -82.57
CA LYS A 42 25.81 41.95 -82.40
C LYS A 42 24.83 42.83 -81.64
N GLU A 43 23.83 43.30 -82.37
CA GLU A 43 22.70 44.08 -81.88
C GLU A 43 22.05 43.41 -80.66
N GLU A 44 21.73 44.21 -79.64
CA GLU A 44 20.90 43.79 -78.53
C GLU A 44 19.50 43.38 -79.04
N SER A 45 19.30 42.07 -79.24
CA SER A 45 18.01 41.48 -79.60
C SER A 45 16.90 41.96 -78.67
N ARG A 46 15.84 42.55 -79.26
CA ARG A 46 14.64 43.08 -78.57
C ARG A 46 13.97 42.04 -77.63
N ALA A 47 14.18 40.74 -77.88
CA ALA A 47 13.72 39.65 -77.01
C ALA A 47 14.36 39.70 -75.60
N ARG A 48 15.62 40.13 -75.49
CA ARG A 48 16.34 40.23 -74.20
C ARG A 48 15.73 41.28 -73.27
N ARG A 49 15.20 42.38 -73.82
CA ARG A 49 14.54 43.44 -73.04
C ARG A 49 13.16 43.00 -72.52
N PHE A 50 12.39 42.26 -73.33
CA PHE A 50 11.12 41.66 -72.87
C PHE A 50 11.36 40.58 -71.81
N PHE A 51 12.35 39.72 -71.99
CA PHE A 51 12.70 38.68 -71.03
C PHE A 51 13.11 39.27 -69.66
N ARG A 52 13.88 40.38 -69.64
CA ARG A 52 14.21 41.10 -68.38
C ARG A 52 12.97 41.64 -67.66
N LYS A 53 11.93 42.03 -68.39
CA LYS A 53 10.69 42.59 -67.82
C LYS A 53 9.79 41.50 -67.25
N VAL A 54 9.64 40.38 -67.97
CA VAL A 54 8.95 39.18 -67.47
C VAL A 54 9.69 38.62 -66.26
N LEU A 55 11.01 38.46 -66.33
CA LEU A 55 11.83 37.93 -65.23
C LEU A 55 11.71 38.77 -63.96
N ARG A 56 11.67 40.11 -64.06
CA ARG A 56 11.40 40.99 -62.90
C ARG A 56 10.02 40.77 -62.30
N TRP A 57 8.99 40.56 -63.12
CA TRP A 57 7.63 40.27 -62.66
C TRP A 57 7.54 38.89 -62.00
N THR A 58 8.13 37.86 -62.62
CA THR A 58 8.18 36.49 -62.07
C THR A 58 8.97 36.46 -60.76
N ALA A 59 10.10 37.18 -60.68
CA ALA A 59 10.87 37.30 -59.45
C ALA A 59 10.06 37.99 -58.33
N GLY A 60 9.32 39.07 -58.65
CA GLY A 60 8.43 39.71 -57.68
C GLY A 60 7.32 38.77 -57.17
N LEU A 61 6.70 38.01 -58.08
CA LEU A 61 5.66 37.04 -57.72
C LEU A 61 6.22 35.88 -56.89
N LEU A 62 7.43 35.41 -57.20
CA LEU A 62 8.13 34.36 -56.47
C LEU A 62 8.50 34.82 -55.05
N ILE A 63 8.92 36.08 -54.88
CA ILE A 63 9.18 36.66 -53.55
C ILE A 63 7.90 36.68 -52.72
N VAL A 64 6.79 37.19 -53.26
CA VAL A 64 5.50 37.25 -52.54
C VAL A 64 4.99 35.84 -52.19
N PHE A 65 5.11 34.89 -53.12
CA PHE A 65 4.72 33.50 -52.88
C PHE A 65 5.61 32.83 -51.83
N GLY A 66 6.92 33.04 -51.88
CA GLY A 66 7.86 32.54 -50.88
C GLY A 66 7.59 33.11 -49.48
N LEU A 67 7.25 34.41 -49.39
CA LEU A 67 6.85 35.04 -48.14
C LEU A 67 5.55 34.44 -47.59
N GLY A 68 4.53 34.31 -48.43
CA GLY A 68 3.26 33.68 -48.06
C GLY A 68 3.42 32.24 -47.58
N PHE A 69 4.26 31.46 -48.26
CA PHE A 69 4.59 30.08 -47.87
C PHE A 69 5.32 30.01 -46.53
N THR A 70 6.28 30.91 -46.30
CA THR A 70 7.01 30.99 -45.02
C THR A 70 6.06 31.32 -43.86
N VAL A 71 5.16 32.28 -44.07
CA VAL A 71 4.13 32.64 -43.07
C VAL A 71 3.16 31.48 -42.81
N ALA A 72 2.73 30.77 -43.86
CA ALA A 72 1.85 29.61 -43.73
C ALA A 72 2.49 28.45 -42.97
N ILE A 73 3.76 28.14 -43.24
CA ILE A 73 4.50 27.13 -42.45
C ILE A 73 4.61 27.57 -41.00
N PHE A 74 5.01 28.82 -40.75
CA PHE A 74 5.22 29.31 -39.39
C PHE A 74 3.94 29.28 -38.55
N THR A 75 2.81 29.68 -39.15
CA THR A 75 1.49 29.65 -38.49
C THR A 75 0.97 28.25 -38.21
N LEU A 76 1.35 27.24 -39.01
CA LEU A 76 0.93 25.86 -38.79
C LEU A 76 1.86 25.08 -37.84
N TYR A 77 3.17 25.33 -37.89
CA TYR A 77 4.17 24.53 -37.18
C TYR A 77 4.30 24.89 -35.69
N GLN A 78 4.15 26.18 -35.35
CA GLN A 78 4.16 26.62 -33.94
C GLN A 78 3.06 25.98 -33.08
N PRO A 79 1.76 25.98 -33.48
CA PRO A 79 0.72 25.39 -32.65
C PRO A 79 0.87 23.86 -32.53
N THR A 80 1.42 23.18 -33.54
CA THR A 80 1.68 21.73 -33.42
C THR A 80 2.78 21.43 -32.40
N LEU A 81 3.85 22.22 -32.34
CA LEU A 81 4.90 22.06 -31.33
C LEU A 81 4.36 22.34 -29.92
N GLN A 82 3.53 23.37 -29.76
CA GLN A 82 2.88 23.67 -28.47
C GLN A 82 1.98 22.52 -28.01
N ARG A 83 1.21 21.90 -28.91
CA ARG A 83 0.37 20.74 -28.57
C ARG A 83 1.20 19.52 -28.15
N VAL A 84 2.33 19.26 -28.82
CA VAL A 84 3.23 18.16 -28.44
C VAL A 84 3.84 18.42 -27.06
N GLU A 85 4.28 19.65 -26.80
CA GLU A 85 4.85 20.01 -25.50
C GLU A 85 3.81 19.96 -24.38
N GLN A 86 2.61 20.45 -24.64
CA GLN A 86 1.48 20.33 -23.73
C GLN A 86 1.14 18.86 -23.44
N GLY A 87 1.04 18.02 -24.47
CA GLY A 87 0.76 16.60 -24.31
C GLY A 87 1.86 15.87 -23.52
N LYS A 88 3.13 16.23 -23.71
CA LYS A 88 4.24 15.71 -22.89
C LYS A 88 4.13 16.13 -21.43
N SER A 89 3.80 17.40 -21.18
CA SER A 89 3.59 17.92 -19.83
C SER A 89 2.40 17.24 -19.14
N GLU A 90 1.29 17.03 -19.84
CA GLU A 90 0.13 16.31 -19.33
C GLU A 90 0.45 14.85 -19.02
N LEU A 91 1.23 14.16 -19.88
CA LEU A 91 1.70 12.80 -19.61
C LEU A 91 2.64 12.75 -18.40
N ALA A 92 3.55 13.72 -18.26
CA ALA A 92 4.44 13.81 -17.10
C ALA A 92 3.64 14.00 -15.80
N GLN A 93 2.66 14.90 -15.80
CA GLN A 93 1.77 15.14 -14.65
C GLN A 93 0.92 13.91 -14.33
N ALA A 94 0.37 13.23 -15.34
CA ALA A 94 -0.40 12.01 -15.14
C ALA A 94 0.47 10.89 -14.54
N ASN A 95 1.72 10.75 -14.99
CA ASN A 95 2.65 9.78 -14.42
C ASN A 95 3.02 10.11 -12.97
N GLU A 96 3.24 11.37 -12.63
CA GLU A 96 3.49 11.81 -11.24
C GLU A 96 2.27 11.52 -10.34
N GLN A 97 1.05 11.73 -10.86
CA GLN A 97 -0.18 11.37 -10.14
C GLN A 97 -0.30 9.87 -9.93
N ILE A 98 0.03 9.05 -10.93
CA ILE A 98 0.03 7.59 -10.81
C ILE A 98 1.03 7.15 -9.74
N GLU A 99 2.25 7.67 -9.75
CA GLU A 99 3.27 7.36 -8.74
C GLU A 99 2.82 7.77 -7.33
N ASN A 100 2.19 8.93 -7.20
CA ASN A 100 1.64 9.38 -5.93
C ASN A 100 0.50 8.49 -5.42
N LEU A 101 -0.42 8.08 -6.30
CA LEU A 101 -1.52 7.18 -5.96
C LEU A 101 -1.01 5.78 -5.61
N ASP A 102 -0.01 5.28 -6.32
CA ASP A 102 0.64 3.99 -6.02
C ASP A 102 1.30 4.00 -4.63
N GLY A 103 1.97 5.11 -4.29
CA GLY A 103 2.50 5.33 -2.94
C GLY A 103 1.41 5.38 -1.86
N GLN A 104 0.26 6.00 -2.16
CA GLN A 104 -0.89 6.01 -1.24
C GLN A 104 -1.50 4.62 -1.06
N ILE A 105 -1.65 3.85 -2.15
CA ILE A 105 -2.15 2.47 -2.11
C ILE A 105 -1.22 1.61 -1.25
N THR A 106 0.09 1.66 -1.49
CA THR A 106 1.08 0.91 -0.71
C THR A 106 1.01 1.26 0.77
N ASN A 107 0.83 2.55 1.11
CA ASN A 107 0.68 2.98 2.49
C ASN A 107 -0.62 2.47 3.13
N MET A 108 -1.75 2.54 2.41
CA MET A 108 -3.04 2.02 2.88
C MET A 108 -3.02 0.51 3.07
N GLU A 109 -2.36 -0.23 2.18
CA GLU A 109 -2.16 -1.67 2.32
C GLU A 109 -1.36 -2.00 3.59
N GLY A 110 -0.29 -1.25 3.86
CA GLY A 110 0.48 -1.39 5.10
C GLY A 110 -0.33 -1.04 6.36
N GLU A 111 -1.21 -0.04 6.30
CA GLU A 111 -2.10 0.30 7.41
C GLU A 111 -3.15 -0.80 7.66
N ILE A 112 -3.72 -1.38 6.59
CA ILE A 112 -4.66 -2.50 6.69
C ILE A 112 -3.99 -3.71 7.34
N GLU A 113 -2.78 -4.08 6.91
CA GLU A 113 -2.03 -5.19 7.51
C GLU A 113 -1.75 -4.94 9.00
N SER A 114 -1.37 -3.72 9.36
CA SER A 114 -1.17 -3.34 10.77
C SER A 114 -2.46 -3.42 11.58
N LEU A 115 -3.61 -3.02 11.01
CA LEU A 115 -4.90 -3.07 11.69
C LEU A 115 -5.39 -4.51 11.88
N GLN A 116 -5.18 -5.37 10.88
CA GLN A 116 -5.49 -6.80 10.99
C GLN A 116 -4.68 -7.47 12.10
N ALA A 117 -3.37 -7.20 12.16
CA ALA A 117 -2.52 -7.73 13.23
C ALA A 117 -2.97 -7.25 14.63
N LEU A 118 -3.51 -6.03 14.73
CA LEU A 118 -4.03 -5.49 15.98
C LEU A 118 -5.39 -6.12 16.35
N GLU A 119 -6.24 -6.39 15.36
CA GLU A 119 -7.51 -7.10 15.56
C GLU A 119 -7.27 -8.52 16.08
N ASP A 120 -6.33 -9.26 15.50
CA ASP A 120 -5.96 -10.61 15.95
C ASP A 120 -5.46 -10.59 17.41
N GLN A 121 -4.58 -9.65 17.76
CA GLN A 121 -4.11 -9.46 19.13
C GLN A 121 -5.26 -9.11 20.08
N ASN A 122 -6.21 -8.30 19.64
CA ASN A 122 -7.37 -7.93 20.46
C ASN A 122 -8.26 -9.14 20.75
N LEU A 123 -8.52 -9.98 19.74
CA LEU A 123 -9.29 -11.22 19.89
C LEU A 123 -8.60 -12.21 20.83
N GLU A 124 -7.28 -12.36 20.72
CA GLU A 124 -6.48 -13.18 21.64
C GLU A 124 -6.58 -12.67 23.08
N LEU A 125 -6.45 -11.36 23.29
CA LEU A 125 -6.59 -10.75 24.61
C LEU A 125 -7.98 -10.91 25.20
N ILE A 126 -9.04 -10.79 24.39
CA ILE A 126 -10.42 -11.03 24.84
C ILE A 126 -10.58 -12.50 25.27
N ALA A 127 -10.05 -13.44 24.50
CA ALA A 127 -10.09 -14.86 24.85
C ALA A 127 -9.33 -15.15 26.16
N ALA A 128 -8.13 -14.58 26.31
CA ALA A 128 -7.33 -14.70 27.53
C ALA A 128 -8.04 -14.08 28.74
N GLN A 129 -8.65 -12.90 28.58
CA GLN A 129 -9.43 -12.24 29.61
C GLN A 129 -10.63 -13.10 30.04
N LYS A 130 -11.37 -13.67 29.09
CA LYS A 130 -12.49 -14.58 29.37
C LYS A 130 -12.02 -15.80 30.16
N GLY A 131 -10.90 -16.42 29.76
CA GLY A 131 -10.30 -17.55 30.47
C GLY A 131 -9.86 -17.22 31.89
N LEU A 132 -9.21 -16.07 32.09
CA LEU A 132 -8.82 -15.58 33.42
C LEU A 132 -10.03 -15.27 34.31
N SER A 133 -11.06 -14.62 33.77
CA SER A 133 -12.29 -14.35 34.49
C SER A 133 -12.97 -15.64 34.95
N LEU A 134 -13.04 -16.63 34.06
CA LEU A 134 -13.58 -17.96 34.37
C LEU A 134 -12.79 -18.64 35.49
N HIS A 135 -11.46 -18.62 35.41
CA HIS A 135 -10.58 -19.20 36.43
C HIS A 135 -10.80 -18.53 37.79
N VAL A 136 -10.85 -17.20 37.85
CA VAL A 136 -11.11 -16.45 39.08
C VAL A 136 -12.49 -16.78 39.66
N SER A 137 -13.54 -16.85 38.83
CA SER A 137 -14.87 -17.22 39.30
C SER A 137 -14.90 -18.63 39.89
N ILE A 138 -14.21 -19.60 39.28
CA ILE A 138 -14.10 -20.96 39.82
C ILE A 138 -13.36 -20.96 41.17
N LEU A 139 -12.24 -20.26 41.28
CA LEU A 139 -11.51 -20.14 42.54
C LEU A 139 -12.35 -19.49 43.65
N ASN A 140 -13.14 -18.46 43.32
CA ASN A 140 -14.05 -17.83 44.26
C ASN A 140 -15.13 -18.81 44.73
N ALA A 141 -15.77 -19.55 43.81
CA ALA A 141 -16.75 -20.57 44.17
C ALA A 141 -16.14 -21.65 45.09
N ARG A 142 -14.90 -22.09 44.81
CA ARG A 142 -14.18 -23.05 45.66
C ARG A 142 -13.90 -22.49 47.05
N LEU A 143 -13.47 -21.23 47.13
CA LEU A 143 -13.23 -20.53 48.40
C LEU A 143 -14.52 -20.39 49.20
N ASP A 144 -15.62 -20.02 48.56
CA ASP A 144 -16.93 -19.89 49.20
C ASP A 144 -17.42 -21.24 49.73
N VAL A 145 -17.31 -22.32 48.94
CA VAL A 145 -17.66 -23.67 49.41
C VAL A 145 -16.79 -24.09 50.61
N ALA A 146 -15.49 -23.82 50.59
CA ALA A 146 -14.61 -24.13 51.72
C ALA A 146 -14.97 -23.32 52.99
N ASN A 147 -15.32 -22.05 52.83
CA ASN A 147 -15.78 -21.19 53.94
C ASN A 147 -17.15 -21.65 54.47
N ALA A 148 -18.07 -22.06 53.61
CA ALA A 148 -19.36 -22.60 54.01
C ALA A 148 -19.20 -23.91 54.80
N LEU A 149 -18.33 -24.81 54.34
CA LEU A 149 -17.96 -26.03 55.08
C LEU A 149 -17.38 -25.71 56.47
N LEU A 150 -16.52 -24.70 56.57
CA LEU A 150 -15.99 -24.23 57.84
C LEU A 150 -17.10 -23.71 58.76
N SER A 151 -18.00 -22.84 58.26
CA SER A 151 -19.13 -22.32 59.02
C SER A 151 -20.08 -23.43 59.49
N LEU A 152 -20.37 -24.43 58.66
CA LEU A 152 -21.15 -25.61 59.06
C LEU A 152 -20.46 -26.40 60.18
N SER A 153 -19.13 -26.53 60.14
CA SER A 153 -18.37 -27.20 61.20
C SER A 153 -18.35 -26.44 62.52
N GLU A 154 -18.56 -25.13 62.47
CA GLU A 154 -18.69 -24.24 63.64
C GLU A 154 -20.15 -24.10 64.12
N GLU A 155 -21.08 -24.86 63.54
CA GLU A 155 -22.53 -24.81 63.83
C GLU A 155 -23.17 -23.44 63.49
N ASP A 156 -22.58 -22.68 62.56
CA ASP A 156 -23.12 -21.40 62.05
C ASP A 156 -23.79 -21.58 60.67
N ASP A 157 -24.95 -22.24 60.68
CA ASP A 157 -25.73 -22.50 59.46
C ASP A 157 -26.18 -21.21 58.76
N ALA A 158 -26.42 -20.14 59.54
CA ALA A 158 -26.85 -18.85 58.99
C ALA A 158 -25.75 -18.23 58.13
N GLN A 159 -24.50 -18.24 58.61
CA GLN A 159 -23.36 -17.74 57.86
C GLN A 159 -23.06 -18.61 56.64
N ALA A 160 -23.12 -19.94 56.79
CA ALA A 160 -22.95 -20.87 55.67
C ALA A 160 -23.95 -20.58 54.55
N ARG A 161 -25.23 -20.38 54.88
CA ARG A 161 -26.29 -20.09 53.91
C ARG A 161 -26.01 -18.80 53.12
N ILE A 162 -25.57 -17.74 53.81
CA ILE A 162 -25.23 -16.46 53.16
C ILE A 162 -24.07 -16.62 52.17
N ILE A 163 -23.07 -17.46 52.49
CA ILE A 163 -21.94 -17.74 51.59
C ILE A 163 -22.40 -18.55 50.38
N LEU A 164 -23.24 -19.56 50.60
CA LEU A 164 -23.77 -20.41 49.54
C LEU A 164 -24.73 -19.69 48.59
N ASP A 165 -25.53 -18.75 49.09
CA ASP A 165 -26.37 -17.89 48.24
C ASP A 165 -25.50 -17.09 47.24
N LYS A 166 -24.33 -16.57 47.67
CA LYS A 166 -23.36 -15.91 46.78
C LYS A 166 -22.66 -16.88 45.83
N THR A 167 -22.47 -18.12 46.28
CA THR A 167 -21.91 -19.18 45.44
C THR A 167 -22.84 -19.45 44.25
N ALA A 168 -24.16 -19.39 44.43
CA ALA A 168 -25.12 -19.56 43.35
C ALA A 168 -24.94 -18.52 42.23
N GLU A 169 -24.79 -17.24 42.59
CA GLU A 169 -24.51 -16.16 41.63
C GLU A 169 -23.16 -16.35 40.91
N THR A 170 -22.17 -16.87 41.64
CA THR A 170 -20.85 -17.19 41.07
C THR A 170 -20.96 -18.35 40.08
N LEU A 171 -21.76 -19.38 40.37
CA LEU A 171 -22.01 -20.49 39.45
C LEU A 171 -22.75 -20.03 38.18
N ASP A 172 -23.70 -19.10 38.28
CA ASP A 172 -24.33 -18.48 37.10
C ASP A 172 -23.29 -17.76 36.23
N THR A 173 -22.39 -17.00 36.86
CA THR A 173 -21.29 -16.33 36.16
C THR A 173 -20.37 -17.33 35.44
N ILE A 174 -20.01 -18.43 36.11
CA ILE A 174 -19.20 -19.50 35.50
C ILE A 174 -19.94 -20.10 34.30
N LYS A 175 -21.24 -20.40 34.44
CA LYS A 175 -22.07 -20.97 33.36
C LYS A 175 -22.14 -20.05 32.13
N ASP A 176 -22.26 -18.75 32.33
CA ASP A 176 -22.29 -17.76 31.24
C ASP A 176 -20.95 -17.63 30.51
N LEU A 177 -19.85 -17.76 31.25
CA LEU A 177 -18.49 -17.74 30.69
C LEU A 177 -18.11 -19.04 29.98
N LEU A 178 -18.78 -20.16 30.26
CA LEU A 178 -18.49 -21.44 29.61
C LEU A 178 -19.10 -21.56 28.19
N GLU A 179 -18.44 -22.39 27.38
CA GLU A 179 -18.96 -22.82 26.10
C GLU A 179 -20.24 -23.67 26.28
N PRO A 180 -21.19 -23.65 25.33
CA PRO A 180 -22.51 -24.26 25.51
C PRO A 180 -22.49 -25.74 25.90
N ASP A 181 -21.52 -26.51 25.41
CA ASP A 181 -21.33 -27.94 25.68
C ASP A 181 -20.85 -28.23 27.11
N GLN A 182 -20.27 -27.25 27.80
CA GLN A 182 -19.74 -27.40 29.16
C GLN A 182 -20.74 -26.93 30.24
N ARG A 183 -21.81 -26.21 29.87
CA ARG A 183 -22.78 -25.60 30.80
C ARG A 183 -23.59 -26.62 31.61
N GLU A 184 -23.72 -27.84 31.11
CA GLU A 184 -24.45 -28.90 31.80
C GLU A 184 -23.78 -29.27 33.13
N VAL A 185 -22.43 -29.28 33.16
CA VAL A 185 -21.65 -29.59 34.36
C VAL A 185 -21.96 -28.58 35.47
N VAL A 186 -21.97 -27.28 35.14
CA VAL A 186 -22.30 -26.23 36.12
C VAL A 186 -23.77 -26.26 36.52
N THR A 187 -24.68 -26.63 35.61
CA THR A 187 -26.10 -26.80 35.94
C THR A 187 -26.29 -27.91 36.98
N ALA A 188 -25.56 -29.01 36.89
CA ALA A 188 -25.57 -30.06 37.91
C ALA A 188 -25.01 -29.57 39.26
N MET A 189 -23.98 -28.70 39.24
CA MET A 189 -23.46 -28.05 40.45
C MET A 189 -24.50 -27.12 41.11
N GLN A 190 -25.23 -26.34 40.31
CA GLN A 190 -26.31 -25.47 40.78
C GLN A 190 -27.42 -26.27 41.46
N GLN A 191 -27.88 -27.35 40.82
CA GLN A 191 -28.88 -28.25 41.40
C GLN A 191 -28.41 -28.87 42.72
N ARG A 192 -27.13 -29.25 42.80
CA ARG A 192 -26.53 -29.77 44.04
C ARG A 192 -26.47 -28.70 45.13
N LEU A 193 -26.13 -27.46 44.79
CA LEU A 193 -26.15 -26.35 45.72
C LEU A 193 -27.57 -26.07 46.26
N GLU A 194 -28.59 -26.15 45.40
CA GLU A 194 -30.00 -26.02 45.83
C GLU A 194 -30.40 -27.12 46.82
N LEU A 195 -29.94 -28.37 46.60
CA LEU A 195 -30.16 -29.47 47.54
C LEU A 195 -29.49 -29.20 48.89
N VAL A 196 -28.22 -28.77 48.89
CA VAL A 196 -27.51 -28.37 50.11
C VAL A 196 -28.31 -27.33 50.89
N LEU A 197 -28.74 -26.25 50.22
CA LEU A 197 -29.50 -25.17 50.87
C LEU A 197 -30.84 -25.65 51.47
N ALA A 198 -31.48 -26.64 50.85
CA ALA A 198 -32.70 -27.25 51.37
C ALA A 198 -32.45 -28.22 52.54
N GLU A 199 -31.32 -28.92 52.54
CA GLU A 199 -30.95 -29.90 53.56
C GLU A 199 -30.37 -29.26 54.83
N MET A 200 -29.70 -28.11 54.73
CA MET A 200 -29.10 -27.41 55.87
C MET A 200 -30.05 -27.18 57.05
N GLU A 201 -31.35 -27.01 56.81
CA GLU A 201 -32.34 -26.78 57.87
C GLU A 201 -32.73 -28.05 58.65
N ASN A 202 -32.51 -29.24 58.06
CA ASN A 202 -33.05 -30.50 58.57
C ASN A 202 -31.98 -31.57 58.80
N ASP A 203 -30.89 -31.55 58.03
CA ASP A 203 -29.81 -32.53 58.05
C ASP A 203 -28.48 -31.88 57.62
N SER A 204 -27.79 -31.27 58.59
CA SER A 204 -26.47 -30.65 58.37
C SER A 204 -25.41 -31.66 57.90
N TYR A 205 -25.55 -32.94 58.25
CA TYR A 205 -24.62 -33.98 57.79
C TYR A 205 -24.78 -34.28 56.30
N ALA A 206 -26.03 -34.40 55.82
CA ALA A 206 -26.32 -34.55 54.40
C ALA A 206 -25.83 -33.32 53.60
N ALA A 207 -26.10 -32.11 54.09
CA ALA A 207 -25.64 -30.87 53.48
C ALA A 207 -24.10 -30.79 53.36
N GLN A 208 -23.36 -31.20 54.40
CA GLN A 208 -21.89 -31.27 54.36
C GLN A 208 -21.40 -32.27 53.30
N SER A 209 -22.01 -33.46 53.24
CA SER A 209 -21.65 -34.48 52.25
C SER A 209 -21.88 -33.99 50.82
N ASP A 210 -22.98 -33.27 50.55
CA ASP A 210 -23.25 -32.74 49.22
C ASP A 210 -22.33 -31.57 48.85
N LEU A 211 -21.92 -30.74 49.82
CA LEU A 211 -20.90 -29.72 49.62
C LEU A 211 -19.52 -30.29 49.28
N ASP A 212 -19.11 -31.40 49.90
CA ASP A 212 -17.85 -32.06 49.56
C ASP A 212 -17.84 -32.54 48.09
N VAL A 213 -18.98 -33.04 47.60
CA VAL A 213 -19.13 -33.41 46.20
C VAL A 213 -19.12 -32.17 45.29
N LEU A 214 -19.74 -31.07 45.70
CA LEU A 214 -19.67 -29.80 44.97
C LEU A 214 -18.23 -29.28 44.89
N ALA A 215 -17.49 -29.31 46.00
CA ALA A 215 -16.08 -28.93 46.06
C ALA A 215 -15.22 -29.78 45.12
N THR A 216 -15.46 -31.10 45.10
CA THR A 216 -14.81 -32.04 44.18
C THR A 216 -15.15 -31.73 42.72
N SER A 217 -16.41 -31.40 42.43
CA SER A 217 -16.88 -31.08 41.08
C SER A 217 -16.25 -29.78 40.56
N LEU A 218 -16.11 -28.76 41.42
CA LEU A 218 -15.43 -27.51 41.09
C LEU A 218 -13.94 -27.72 40.82
N LEU A 219 -13.27 -28.55 41.61
CA LEU A 219 -11.87 -28.91 41.38
C LEU A 219 -11.70 -29.65 40.05
N GLN A 220 -12.55 -30.63 39.77
CA GLN A 220 -12.52 -31.36 38.49
C GLN A 220 -12.78 -30.44 37.29
N LEU A 221 -13.69 -29.46 37.43
CA LEU A 221 -13.94 -28.46 36.40
C LEU A 221 -12.71 -27.58 36.17
N GLU A 222 -12.07 -27.11 37.24
CA GLU A 222 -10.82 -26.35 37.15
C GLU A 222 -9.71 -27.15 36.46
N ASP A 223 -9.49 -28.39 36.89
CA ASP A 223 -8.46 -29.27 36.32
C ASP A 223 -8.75 -29.57 34.85
N ALA A 224 -10.02 -29.79 34.47
CA ALA A 224 -10.41 -30.04 33.09
C ALA A 224 -10.17 -28.83 32.18
N LEU A 225 -10.31 -27.60 32.70
CA LEU A 225 -10.18 -26.37 31.93
C LEU A 225 -8.75 -25.80 31.93
N PHE A 226 -8.01 -26.00 33.04
CA PHE A 226 -6.73 -25.32 33.30
C PHE A 226 -5.60 -26.25 33.74
N GLY A 227 -5.87 -27.53 33.97
CA GLY A 227 -4.90 -28.48 34.52
C GLY A 227 -3.72 -28.77 33.60
N GLY A 228 -3.82 -28.51 32.30
CA GLY A 228 -2.80 -28.82 31.31
C GLY A 228 -2.44 -30.32 31.22
N PRO A 229 -1.77 -30.78 30.15
CA PRO A 229 -1.05 -32.05 30.16
C PRO A 229 0.21 -31.99 31.04
#